data_AF-A0A9E3EE74-F1
#
_entry.id   AF-A0A9E3EE74-F1
#
_cell.length_a   1.000
_cell.length_b   1.000
_cell.length_c   1.000
_cell.angle_alpha   90.00
_cell.angle_beta   90.00
_cell.angle_gamma   90.00
#
_symmetry.space_group_name_H-M   'P 1'
#
loop_
_entity.id
_entity.type
_entity.pdbx_description
1 polymer ?
#
loop_
_entity_poly.entity_id
_entity_poly.type
_entity_poly.pdbx_seq_one_letter_code
_entity_poly.pdbx_strand_id
1 'polypeptide(L)'
;MTAPGVTAIVIGLSAVVVAVRDDQAVVLTVRPQDARTHRVSALAGLPFGPFDPDGHRTFELGLRAFVSEQTRFELGYVEQLYTFGDKGRDAPRADVGAGGARVISIGYLALTPQAQEALGPDTVWTPFTRFFPWEDWREGRPGIIDEAIAPPLRAWATTPERLARARLLFALDDAPWNEERVLDRYELLYEAGLAPEAARDRERARGRPADEPAALSPALGEPMLSDH
;
A
#
# COMPACT_ATOMS: atom_id res chain seq x y z
N MET A 1 -36.76 -9.23 20.15
CA MET A 1 -35.49 -9.21 19.39
C MET A 1 -35.35 -7.82 18.78
N THR A 2 -34.48 -6.98 19.35
CA THR A 2 -34.11 -5.70 18.74
C THR A 2 -33.32 -5.98 17.47
N ALA A 3 -33.66 -5.32 16.36
CA ALA A 3 -32.88 -5.41 15.14
C ALA A 3 -31.42 -5.01 15.44
N PRO A 4 -30.41 -5.71 14.91
CA PRO A 4 -29.02 -5.27 15.04
C PRO A 4 -28.91 -3.85 14.47
N GLY A 5 -28.18 -2.98 15.17
CA GLY A 5 -27.96 -1.60 14.73
C GLY A 5 -27.32 -1.57 13.34
N VAL A 6 -27.84 -0.73 12.45
CA VAL A 6 -27.30 -0.55 11.10
C VAL A 6 -25.95 0.14 11.22
N THR A 7 -24.87 -0.58 10.90
CA THR A 7 -23.54 0.01 10.77
C THR A 7 -23.41 0.59 9.38
N ALA A 8 -23.10 1.88 9.27
CA ALA A 8 -22.82 2.51 7.98
C ALA A 8 -21.58 1.85 7.34
N ILE A 9 -21.63 1.63 6.03
CA ILE A 9 -20.52 1.09 5.23
C ILE A 9 -20.11 2.16 4.22
N VAL A 10 -18.81 2.43 4.16
CA VAL A 10 -18.21 3.27 3.11
C VAL A 10 -17.46 2.36 2.16
N ILE A 11 -17.64 2.54 0.86
CA ILE A 11 -16.85 1.85 -0.16
C ILE A 11 -15.73 2.79 -0.58
N GLY A 12 -14.48 2.40 -0.31
CA GLY A 12 -13.29 3.07 -0.79
C GLY A 12 -12.78 2.41 -2.07
N LEU A 13 -12.25 3.21 -2.98
CA LEU A 13 -11.69 2.77 -4.25
C LEU A 13 -10.22 3.19 -4.28
N SER A 14 -9.31 2.24 -4.52
CA SER A 14 -7.86 2.46 -4.60
C SER A 14 -7.36 2.11 -6.00
N ALA A 15 -6.49 2.94 -6.57
CA ALA A 15 -5.93 2.72 -7.91
C ALA A 15 -4.41 2.54 -7.87
N VAL A 16 -3.94 1.36 -8.27
CA VAL A 16 -2.52 1.10 -8.58
C VAL A 16 -2.31 1.39 -10.06
N VAL A 17 -1.92 2.61 -10.40
CA VAL A 17 -1.65 3.02 -11.78
C VAL A 17 -0.18 2.76 -12.09
N VAL A 18 0.11 1.83 -13.01
CA VAL A 18 1.46 1.39 -13.35
C VAL A 18 1.84 1.83 -14.76
N ALA A 19 3.07 2.31 -14.89
CA ALA A 19 3.73 2.59 -16.15
C ALA A 19 5.16 2.01 -16.15
N VAL A 20 5.81 2.01 -17.32
CA VAL A 20 7.25 1.78 -17.44
C VAL A 20 7.93 3.09 -17.83
N ARG A 21 9.01 3.42 -17.13
CA ARG A 21 9.88 4.58 -17.41
C ARG A 21 11.32 4.18 -17.12
N ASP A 22 12.24 4.47 -18.04
CA ASP A 22 13.69 4.18 -17.90
C ASP A 22 13.97 2.73 -17.47
N ASP A 23 13.32 1.77 -18.14
CA ASP A 23 13.38 0.32 -17.84
C ASP A 23 12.94 -0.06 -16.42
N GLN A 24 12.21 0.81 -15.72
CA GLN A 24 11.65 0.59 -14.38
C GLN A 24 10.13 0.64 -14.38
N ALA A 25 9.51 -0.26 -13.63
CA ALA A 25 8.10 -0.12 -13.27
C ALA A 25 7.95 1.04 -12.27
N VAL A 26 7.05 1.97 -12.58
CA VAL A 26 6.70 3.10 -11.73
C VAL A 26 5.20 3.09 -11.43
N VAL A 27 4.84 3.54 -10.24
CA VAL A 27 3.47 3.67 -9.78
C VAL A 27 3.12 5.15 -9.57
N LEU A 28 1.91 5.54 -9.97
CA LEU A 28 1.41 6.89 -9.72
C LEU A 28 1.07 7.03 -8.23
N THR A 29 1.68 8.00 -7.58
CA THR A 29 1.48 8.26 -6.15
C THR A 29 1.05 9.70 -5.92
N VAL A 30 0.23 9.90 -4.89
CA VAL A 30 -0.26 11.19 -4.45
C VAL A 30 0.14 11.44 -3.00
N ARG A 31 0.25 12.71 -2.60
CA ARG A 31 0.28 13.09 -1.18
C ARG A 31 -1.04 13.79 -0.86
N PRO A 32 -2.03 13.07 -0.31
CA PRO A 32 -3.33 13.66 -0.09
C PRO A 32 -3.25 14.76 0.96
N GLN A 33 -4.09 15.77 0.78
CA GLN A 33 -4.25 16.86 1.73
C GLN A 33 -5.30 16.47 2.78
N ASP A 34 -4.96 16.62 4.06
CA ASP A 34 -5.90 16.40 5.15
C ASP A 34 -7.04 17.41 5.06
N ALA A 35 -8.28 16.93 4.99
CA ALA A 35 -9.46 17.76 4.73
C ALA A 35 -9.75 18.77 5.84
N ARG A 36 -9.27 18.55 7.07
CA ARG A 36 -9.57 19.39 8.24
C ARG A 36 -8.48 20.41 8.52
N THR A 37 -7.22 20.03 8.32
CA THR A 37 -6.04 20.83 8.62
C THR A 37 -5.44 21.47 7.36
N HIS A 38 -5.89 21.06 6.18
CA HIS A 38 -5.35 21.45 4.88
C HIS A 38 -3.85 21.20 4.74
N ARG A 39 -3.29 20.29 5.54
CA ARG A 39 -1.87 19.92 5.46
C ARG A 39 -1.69 18.76 4.50
N VAL A 40 -0.72 18.88 3.61
CA VAL A 40 -0.30 17.78 2.74
C VAL A 40 0.36 16.68 3.59
N SER A 41 0.01 15.43 3.31
CA SER A 41 0.60 14.26 3.95
C SER A 41 2.12 14.19 3.72
N ALA A 42 2.84 13.84 4.79
CA ALA A 42 4.26 13.51 4.71
C ALA A 42 4.51 12.14 4.04
N LEU A 43 3.48 11.28 4.00
CA LEU A 43 3.53 9.98 3.34
C LEU A 43 2.88 10.05 1.95
N ALA A 44 3.49 9.34 1.00
CA ALA A 44 2.85 9.05 -0.28
C ALA A 44 1.74 8.01 -0.09
N GLY A 45 0.74 8.03 -0.96
CA GLY A 45 -0.30 7.02 -1.04
C GLY A 45 -0.66 6.74 -2.49
N LEU A 46 -1.43 5.68 -2.69
CA LEU A 46 -2.12 5.47 -3.96
C LEU A 46 -3.26 6.48 -4.09
N PRO A 47 -3.63 6.87 -5.32
CA PRO A 47 -4.90 7.54 -5.55
C PRO A 47 -6.03 6.73 -4.90
N PHE A 48 -6.77 7.38 -4.01
CA PHE A 48 -7.82 6.75 -3.25
C PHE A 48 -9.00 7.70 -3.02
N GLY A 49 -10.23 7.20 -3.14
CA GLY A 49 -11.42 8.01 -2.89
C GLY A 49 -12.68 7.19 -2.55
N PRO A 50 -13.70 7.81 -1.94
CA PRO A 50 -14.97 7.14 -1.66
C PRO A 50 -15.81 6.96 -2.93
N PHE A 51 -16.55 5.87 -3.00
CA PHE A 51 -17.61 5.69 -3.98
C PHE A 51 -18.88 6.43 -3.52
N ASP A 52 -19.29 7.44 -4.29
CA ASP A 52 -20.60 8.09 -4.18
C ASP A 52 -21.67 7.32 -4.97
N PRO A 53 -22.65 6.66 -4.33
CA PRO A 53 -23.69 5.91 -5.02
C PRO A 53 -24.72 6.79 -5.76
N ASP A 54 -24.86 8.06 -5.40
CA ASP A 54 -25.80 8.98 -6.06
C ASP A 54 -25.16 9.58 -7.32
N GLY A 55 -23.85 9.88 -7.27
CA GLY A 55 -23.09 10.45 -8.38
C GLY A 55 -22.44 9.43 -9.32
N HIS A 56 -22.07 8.24 -8.83
CA HIS A 56 -21.34 7.23 -9.62
C HIS A 56 -22.22 6.03 -9.97
N ARG A 57 -22.47 5.85 -11.27
CA ARG A 57 -23.23 4.69 -11.77
C ARG A 57 -22.52 3.35 -11.56
N THR A 58 -21.18 3.33 -11.55
CA THR A 58 -20.36 2.12 -11.35
C THR A 58 -19.11 2.46 -10.52
N PHE A 59 -18.51 1.46 -9.88
CA PHE A 59 -17.23 1.65 -9.18
C PHE A 59 -16.12 2.13 -10.12
N GLU A 60 -16.04 1.59 -11.34
CA GLU A 60 -15.05 2.03 -12.32
C GLU A 60 -15.22 3.51 -12.70
N LEU A 61 -16.45 4.01 -12.84
CA LEU A 61 -16.69 5.42 -13.11
C LEU A 61 -16.26 6.30 -11.93
N GLY A 62 -16.56 5.88 -10.70
CA GLY A 62 -16.07 6.56 -9.50
C GLY A 62 -14.53 6.56 -9.43
N LEU A 63 -13.90 5.43 -9.73
CA LEU A 63 -12.44 5.29 -9.78
C LEU A 63 -11.82 6.28 -10.77
N ARG A 64 -12.34 6.32 -12.01
CA ARG A 64 -11.85 7.23 -13.06
C ARG A 64 -12.04 8.69 -12.65
N ALA A 65 -13.18 9.03 -12.06
CA ALA A 65 -13.48 10.40 -11.63
C ALA A 65 -12.50 10.90 -10.56
N PHE A 66 -12.32 10.16 -9.46
CA PHE A 66 -11.43 10.63 -8.38
C PHE A 66 -9.96 10.61 -8.80
N VAL A 67 -9.53 9.64 -9.63
CA VAL A 67 -8.14 9.58 -10.11
C VAL A 67 -7.85 10.80 -10.97
N SER A 68 -8.73 11.14 -11.91
CA SER A 68 -8.59 12.36 -12.72
C SER A 68 -8.58 13.61 -11.86
N GLU A 69 -9.47 13.71 -10.86
CA GLU A 69 -9.52 14.84 -9.93
C GLU A 69 -8.21 15.02 -9.15
N GLN A 70 -7.68 13.94 -8.56
CA GLN A 70 -6.49 14.00 -7.71
C GLN A 70 -5.20 14.20 -8.51
N THR A 71 -5.10 13.57 -9.67
CA THR A 71 -3.82 13.40 -10.37
C THR A 71 -3.75 14.10 -11.73
N ARG A 72 -4.89 14.56 -12.25
CA ARG A 72 -5.08 14.98 -13.66
C ARG A 72 -4.76 13.90 -14.69
N PHE A 73 -4.64 12.65 -14.24
CA PHE A 73 -4.36 11.52 -15.09
C PHE A 73 -5.66 10.82 -15.52
N GLU A 74 -5.84 10.66 -16.82
CA GLU A 74 -6.96 9.94 -17.40
C GLU A 74 -6.61 8.45 -17.53
N LEU A 75 -7.36 7.59 -16.84
CA LEU A 75 -7.12 6.15 -16.88
C LEU A 75 -7.48 5.57 -18.25
N GLY A 76 -6.65 4.67 -18.76
CA GLY A 76 -6.94 3.86 -19.93
C GLY A 76 -7.52 2.51 -19.54
N TYR A 77 -6.66 1.48 -19.51
CA TYR A 77 -6.99 0.15 -19.04
C TYR A 77 -7.14 0.12 -17.52
N VAL A 78 -8.19 -0.56 -17.04
CA VAL A 78 -8.49 -0.76 -15.61
C VAL A 78 -9.00 -2.18 -15.42
N GLU A 79 -8.52 -2.86 -14.38
CA GLU A 79 -8.97 -4.17 -13.94
C GLU A 79 -9.14 -4.17 -12.42
N GLN A 80 -10.21 -4.78 -11.91
CA GLN A 80 -10.39 -4.95 -10.47
C GLN A 80 -9.51 -6.09 -9.97
N LEU A 81 -8.71 -5.85 -8.92
CA LEU A 81 -7.81 -6.83 -8.34
C LEU A 81 -8.43 -7.55 -7.15
N TYR A 82 -8.73 -6.79 -6.09
CA TYR A 82 -9.03 -7.37 -4.78
C TYR A 82 -9.99 -6.48 -3.99
N THR A 83 -10.71 -7.08 -3.04
CA THR A 83 -11.61 -6.37 -2.13
C THR A 83 -11.19 -6.66 -0.68
N PHE A 84 -10.87 -5.61 0.07
CA PHE A 84 -10.50 -5.66 1.47
C PHE A 84 -11.66 -5.20 2.34
N GLY A 85 -12.09 -6.05 3.28
CA GLY A 85 -13.21 -5.76 4.17
C GLY A 85 -12.92 -6.02 5.65
N ASP A 86 -11.67 -6.28 6.03
CA ASP A 86 -11.33 -6.71 7.39
C ASP A 86 -11.47 -5.58 8.42
N LYS A 87 -12.02 -5.93 9.58
CA LYS A 87 -12.19 -5.00 10.69
C LYS A 87 -10.83 -4.62 11.29
N GLY A 88 -10.55 -3.32 11.42
CA GLY A 88 -9.28 -2.81 11.95
C GLY A 88 -8.22 -2.46 10.89
N ARG A 89 -8.53 -2.68 9.60
CA ARG A 89 -7.81 -2.08 8.48
C ARG A 89 -8.54 -0.79 8.05
N ASP A 90 -8.67 0.14 8.98
CA ASP A 90 -9.35 1.41 8.69
C ASP A 90 -8.57 2.11 7.58
N ALA A 91 -9.24 2.29 6.43
CA ALA A 91 -8.79 3.14 5.33
C ALA A 91 -8.23 4.47 5.87
N PRO A 92 -7.33 5.13 5.12
CA PRO A 92 -6.57 6.27 5.63
C PRO A 92 -7.49 7.26 6.34
N ARG A 93 -6.96 7.88 7.39
CA ARG A 93 -7.56 9.05 8.07
C ARG A 93 -7.82 10.25 7.15
N ALA A 94 -7.67 10.11 5.83
CA ALA A 94 -8.52 10.80 4.88
C ALA A 94 -9.96 10.41 5.20
N ASP A 95 -10.53 11.10 6.18
CA ASP A 95 -11.89 10.97 6.68
C ASP A 95 -12.82 10.88 5.47
N VAL A 96 -13.12 9.67 5.01
CA VAL A 96 -14.07 9.40 3.91
C VAL A 96 -15.50 9.66 4.40
N GLY A 97 -15.66 10.66 5.27
CA GLY A 97 -16.85 10.94 6.07
C GLY A 97 -17.23 9.81 7.01
N ALA A 98 -16.32 8.87 7.31
CA ALA A 98 -16.71 7.58 7.87
C ALA A 98 -17.27 7.69 9.28
N GLY A 99 -16.84 8.61 10.16
CA GLY A 99 -17.49 8.81 11.46
C GLY A 99 -17.81 7.51 12.25
N GLY A 100 -16.92 6.50 12.19
CA GLY A 100 -17.14 5.17 12.78
C GLY A 100 -17.76 4.10 11.87
N ALA A 101 -18.02 4.41 10.59
CA ALA A 101 -18.46 3.49 9.55
C ALA A 101 -17.36 2.50 9.16
N ARG A 102 -17.77 1.28 8.79
CA ARG A 102 -16.86 0.25 8.28
C ARG A 102 -16.47 0.58 6.84
N VAL A 103 -15.18 0.66 6.55
CA VAL A 103 -14.71 0.86 5.17
C VAL A 103 -14.49 -0.51 4.50
N ILE A 104 -14.95 -0.64 3.27
CA ILE A 104 -14.62 -1.74 2.35
C ILE A 104 -13.80 -1.12 1.23
N SER A 105 -12.51 -1.48 1.12
CA SER A 105 -11.63 -0.98 0.06
C SER A 105 -11.64 -1.93 -1.14
N ILE A 106 -11.74 -1.39 -2.36
CA ILE A 106 -11.64 -2.15 -3.60
C ILE A 106 -10.43 -1.63 -4.37
N GLY A 107 -9.46 -2.51 -4.61
CA GLY A 107 -8.23 -2.21 -5.33
C GLY A 107 -8.37 -2.48 -6.82
N TYR A 108 -7.89 -1.54 -7.63
CA TYR A 108 -7.85 -1.63 -9.09
C TYR A 108 -6.42 -1.51 -9.61
N LEU A 109 -6.07 -2.33 -10.59
CA LEU A 109 -4.88 -2.16 -11.41
C LEU A 109 -5.26 -1.29 -12.61
N ALA A 110 -4.44 -0.29 -12.90
CA ALA A 110 -4.50 0.42 -14.16
C ALA A 110 -3.14 0.40 -14.84
N LEU A 111 -3.13 0.15 -16.15
CA LEU A 111 -1.91 0.08 -16.94
C LEU A 111 -1.90 1.21 -17.96
N THR A 112 -0.79 1.94 -18.03
CA THR A 112 -0.56 2.98 -19.04
C THR A 112 0.76 2.74 -19.77
N PRO A 113 0.81 2.94 -21.10
CA PRO A 113 2.03 2.77 -21.87
C PRO A 113 3.10 3.80 -21.52
N GLN A 114 2.72 4.97 -20.98
CA GLN A 114 3.64 6.06 -20.69
C GLN A 114 3.32 6.71 -19.33
N ALA A 115 4.39 6.97 -18.58
CA ALA A 115 4.35 7.81 -17.41
C ALA A 115 4.32 9.28 -17.85
N GLN A 116 3.15 9.92 -17.80
CA GLN A 116 2.98 11.31 -18.24
C GLN A 116 3.68 12.31 -17.29
N GLU A 117 4.17 13.43 -17.83
CA GLU A 117 4.86 14.46 -17.02
C GLU A 117 3.90 15.50 -16.43
N ALA A 118 2.86 15.88 -17.17
CA ALA A 118 1.89 16.87 -16.74
C ALA A 118 0.88 16.24 -15.77
N LEU A 119 1.18 16.31 -14.47
CA LEU A 119 0.34 15.78 -13.40
C LEU A 119 -0.25 16.91 -12.53
N GLY A 120 -1.21 16.55 -11.69
CA GLY A 120 -1.73 17.40 -10.61
C GLY A 120 -0.64 17.74 -9.56
N PRO A 121 -0.93 18.70 -8.67
CA PRO A 121 -0.05 18.99 -7.54
C PRO A 121 0.16 17.73 -6.68
N ASP A 122 1.31 17.65 -6.00
CA ASP A 122 1.62 16.59 -5.05
C ASP A 122 1.49 15.15 -5.61
N THR A 123 1.59 15.02 -6.93
CA THR A 123 1.45 13.76 -7.68
C THR A 123 2.74 13.47 -8.44
N VAL A 124 3.27 12.25 -8.30
CA VAL A 124 4.51 11.84 -8.96
C VAL A 124 4.47 10.36 -9.37
N TRP A 125 5.20 10.03 -10.44
CA TRP A 125 5.56 8.65 -10.76
C TRP A 125 6.72 8.20 -9.87
N THR A 126 6.48 7.17 -9.07
CA THR A 126 7.42 6.68 -8.08
C THR A 126 7.85 5.26 -8.44
N PRO A 127 9.16 4.95 -8.50
CA PRO A 127 9.63 3.58 -8.69
C PRO A 127 9.13 2.65 -7.60
N PHE A 128 8.68 1.44 -7.95
CA PHE A 128 8.29 0.43 -6.97
C PHE A 128 9.40 0.11 -5.97
N THR A 129 10.65 0.23 -6.40
CA THR A 129 11.86 -0.01 -5.59
C THR A 129 12.01 0.95 -4.42
N ARG A 130 11.31 2.09 -4.38
CA ARG A 130 11.23 2.91 -3.16
C ARG A 130 10.43 2.22 -2.04
N PHE A 131 9.40 1.47 -2.41
CA PHE A 131 8.53 0.77 -1.45
C PHE A 131 9.01 -0.67 -1.19
N PHE A 132 9.57 -1.32 -2.21
CA PHE A 132 10.03 -2.70 -2.16
C PHE A 132 11.50 -2.83 -2.64
N PRO A 133 12.47 -2.19 -1.96
CA PRO A 133 13.87 -2.16 -2.42
C PRO A 133 14.53 -3.54 -2.52
N TRP A 134 14.03 -4.53 -1.79
CA TRP A 134 14.55 -5.91 -1.80
C TRP A 134 14.05 -6.76 -2.97
N GLU A 135 13.12 -6.27 -3.79
CA GLU A 135 12.56 -7.01 -4.93
C GLU A 135 13.35 -6.79 -6.24
N ASP A 136 14.25 -5.79 -6.29
CA ASP A 136 14.97 -5.47 -7.53
C ASP A 136 16.19 -6.35 -7.78
N TRP A 137 15.98 -7.52 -8.37
CA TRP A 137 17.04 -8.50 -8.67
C TRP A 137 17.70 -8.33 -10.04
N ARG A 138 17.42 -7.25 -10.77
CA ARG A 138 17.92 -7.05 -12.15
C ARG A 138 19.45 -6.98 -12.22
N GLU A 139 20.07 -6.45 -11.18
CA GLU A 139 21.55 -6.38 -11.04
C GLU A 139 22.10 -7.49 -10.14
N GLY A 140 21.31 -8.53 -9.88
CA GLY A 140 21.62 -9.60 -8.94
C GLY A 140 20.99 -9.38 -7.56
N ARG A 141 21.42 -10.16 -6.57
CA ARG A 141 20.87 -10.14 -5.21
C ARG A 141 21.04 -8.76 -4.56
N PRO A 142 19.95 -8.09 -4.12
CA PRO A 142 20.06 -6.83 -3.41
C PRO A 142 20.81 -6.98 -2.09
N GLY A 143 21.88 -6.20 -1.88
CA GLY A 143 22.68 -6.24 -0.65
C GLY A 143 21.86 -5.96 0.62
N ILE A 144 20.75 -5.23 0.46
CA ILE A 144 19.83 -4.91 1.56
C ILE A 144 19.21 -6.15 2.22
N ILE A 145 19.10 -7.26 1.48
CA ILE A 145 18.60 -8.52 2.05
C ILE A 145 19.57 -9.00 3.12
N ASP A 146 20.87 -8.96 2.87
CA ASP A 146 21.88 -9.47 3.80
C ASP A 146 22.22 -8.47 4.91
N GLU A 147 22.21 -7.17 4.58
CA GLU A 147 22.59 -6.10 5.51
C GLU A 147 21.48 -5.76 6.53
N ALA A 148 20.22 -5.77 6.12
CA ALA A 148 19.13 -5.21 6.92
C ALA A 148 17.95 -6.16 7.17
N ILE A 149 17.69 -7.12 6.28
CA ILE A 149 16.50 -7.99 6.37
C ILE A 149 16.83 -9.34 7.04
N ALA A 150 17.88 -10.02 6.58
CA ALA A 150 18.23 -11.36 7.03
C ALA A 150 18.61 -11.40 8.52
N PRO A 151 19.41 -10.47 9.08
CA PRO A 151 19.76 -10.52 10.50
C PRO A 151 18.55 -10.46 11.45
N PRO A 152 17.62 -9.48 11.34
CA PRO A 152 16.47 -9.45 12.22
C PRO A 152 15.47 -10.58 11.94
N LEU A 153 15.32 -11.05 10.70
CA LEU A 153 14.47 -12.21 10.43
C LEU A 153 15.01 -13.48 11.09
N ARG A 154 16.34 -13.70 11.09
CA ARG A 154 16.96 -14.82 11.81
C ARG A 154 16.75 -14.71 13.32
N ALA A 155 16.85 -13.49 13.87
CA ALA A 155 16.60 -13.25 15.30
C ALA A 155 15.12 -13.47 15.68
N TRP A 156 14.20 -13.10 14.80
CA TRP A 156 12.76 -13.29 14.97
C TRP A 156 12.33 -14.77 14.81
N ALA A 157 13.00 -15.52 13.94
CA ALA A 157 12.70 -16.91 13.62
C ALA A 157 13.15 -17.88 14.73
N THR A 158 12.43 -17.88 15.86
CA THR A 158 12.73 -18.72 17.03
C THR A 158 12.37 -20.19 16.88
N THR A 159 11.71 -20.60 15.78
CA THR A 159 11.36 -22.00 15.48
C THR A 159 11.91 -22.43 14.12
N PRO A 160 12.15 -23.74 13.90
CA PRO A 160 12.61 -24.25 12.62
C PRO A 160 11.68 -23.89 11.45
N GLU A 161 10.38 -23.86 11.65
CA GLU A 161 9.37 -23.54 10.63
C GLU A 161 9.48 -22.07 10.20
N ARG A 162 9.64 -21.15 11.17
CA ARG A 162 9.84 -19.72 10.88
C ARG A 162 11.15 -19.48 10.14
N LEU A 163 12.22 -20.18 10.53
CA LEU A 163 13.52 -20.06 9.87
C LEU A 163 13.44 -20.60 8.43
N ALA A 164 12.76 -21.72 8.21
CA ALA A 164 12.53 -22.26 6.87
C ALA A 164 11.73 -21.29 6.00
N ARG A 165 10.67 -20.65 6.54
CA ARG A 165 9.90 -19.62 5.82
C ARG A 165 10.77 -18.41 5.45
N ALA A 166 11.57 -17.90 6.38
CA ALA A 166 12.49 -16.78 6.09
C ALA A 166 13.52 -17.14 5.00
N ARG A 167 14.10 -18.35 5.07
CA ARG A 167 15.02 -18.86 4.05
C ARG A 167 14.39 -18.92 2.67
N LEU A 168 13.20 -19.51 2.56
CA LEU A 168 12.49 -19.66 1.30
C LEU A 168 12.07 -18.32 0.71
N LEU A 169 11.57 -17.39 1.54
CA LEU A 169 11.03 -16.13 1.03
C LEU A 169 12.11 -15.12 0.65
N PHE A 170 13.24 -15.09 1.37
CA PHE A 170 14.33 -14.13 1.14
C PHE A 170 15.60 -14.73 0.49
N ALA A 171 15.49 -15.93 -0.07
CA ALA A 171 16.60 -16.64 -0.70
C ALA A 171 17.85 -16.69 0.22
N LEU A 172 17.66 -17.06 1.49
CA LEU A 172 18.76 -17.19 2.46
C LEU A 172 19.35 -18.59 2.38
N ASP A 173 20.65 -18.72 2.68
CA ASP A 173 21.36 -20.01 2.69
C ASP A 173 21.20 -20.75 1.34
N ASP A 174 21.42 -20.01 0.24
CA ASP A 174 21.36 -20.50 -1.16
C ASP A 174 19.99 -21.02 -1.63
N ALA A 175 18.91 -20.74 -0.88
CA ALA A 175 17.55 -21.01 -1.35
C ALA A 175 17.24 -20.20 -2.63
N PRO A 176 16.50 -20.78 -3.60
CA PRO A 176 16.17 -20.09 -4.84
C PRO A 176 15.27 -18.89 -4.60
N TRP A 177 15.48 -17.82 -5.36
CA TRP A 177 14.55 -16.69 -5.42
C TRP A 177 13.32 -17.06 -6.26
N ASN A 178 12.14 -16.62 -5.82
CA ASN A 178 10.89 -16.78 -6.56
C ASN A 178 10.20 -15.41 -6.64
N GLU A 179 10.04 -14.88 -7.85
CA GLU A 179 9.45 -13.56 -8.08
C GLU A 179 7.95 -13.50 -7.73
N GLU A 180 7.23 -14.62 -7.70
CA GLU A 180 5.80 -14.66 -7.41
C GLU A 180 5.46 -14.49 -5.92
N ARG A 181 6.48 -14.46 -5.05
CA ARG A 181 6.34 -14.47 -3.58
C ARG A 181 6.40 -13.08 -2.94
N VAL A 182 6.15 -12.01 -3.70
CA VAL A 182 6.19 -10.61 -3.22
C VAL A 182 5.27 -10.41 -2.02
N LEU A 183 4.01 -10.86 -2.11
CA LEU A 183 3.04 -10.72 -1.02
C LEU A 183 3.48 -11.51 0.22
N ASP A 184 3.88 -12.77 0.07
CA ASP A 184 4.35 -13.61 1.18
C ASP A 184 5.56 -12.98 1.90
N ARG A 185 6.49 -12.37 1.14
CA ARG A 185 7.64 -11.62 1.67
C ARG A 185 7.21 -10.42 2.50
N TYR A 186 6.32 -9.58 1.94
CA TYR A 186 5.81 -8.41 2.66
C TYR A 186 5.08 -8.83 3.94
N GLU A 187 4.24 -9.86 3.88
CA GLU A 187 3.55 -10.42 5.05
C GLU A 187 4.52 -10.94 6.11
N LEU A 188 5.63 -11.57 5.71
CA LEU A 188 6.67 -12.01 6.64
C LEU A 188 7.35 -10.81 7.33
N LEU A 189 7.71 -9.77 6.57
CA LEU A 189 8.26 -8.54 7.15
C LEU A 189 7.28 -7.88 8.11
N TYR A 190 5.99 -7.84 7.76
CA TYR A 190 4.94 -7.31 8.62
C TYR A 190 4.79 -8.14 9.92
N GLU A 191 4.74 -9.47 9.82
CA GLU A 191 4.69 -10.38 10.99
C GLU A 191 5.91 -10.17 11.91
N ALA A 192 7.10 -10.05 11.31
CA ALA A 192 8.35 -9.80 12.02
C ALA A 192 8.46 -8.39 12.62
N GLY A 193 7.56 -7.47 12.27
CA GLY A 193 7.61 -6.06 12.71
C GLY A 193 8.68 -5.24 11.99
N LEU A 194 9.09 -5.69 10.80
CA LEU A 194 10.05 -5.03 9.92
C LEU A 194 9.37 -4.16 8.85
N ALA A 195 8.07 -4.34 8.58
CA ALA A 195 7.30 -3.38 7.79
C ALA A 195 7.04 -2.12 8.65
N PRO A 196 7.27 -0.90 8.13
CA PRO A 196 7.01 0.35 8.85
C PRO A 196 5.59 0.45 9.44
N GLU A 197 4.60 -0.04 8.72
CA GLU A 197 3.18 -0.02 9.06
C GLU A 197 2.85 -0.94 10.24
N ALA A 198 3.63 -2.00 10.46
CA ALA A 198 3.35 -2.98 11.51
C ALA A 198 3.35 -2.38 12.92
N ALA A 199 4.21 -1.39 13.18
CA ALA A 199 4.26 -0.69 14.46
C ALA A 199 3.03 0.21 14.67
N ARG A 200 2.67 0.98 13.63
CA ARG A 200 1.49 1.86 13.58
C ARG A 200 0.23 1.06 13.87
N ASP A 201 0.05 -0.06 13.18
CA ASP A 201 -1.17 -0.86 13.24
C ASP A 201 -1.32 -1.59 14.57
N ARG A 202 -0.21 -2.04 15.18
CA ARG A 202 -0.21 -2.61 16.54
C ARG A 202 -0.65 -1.60 17.60
N GLU A 203 -0.20 -0.34 17.53
CA GLU A 203 -0.63 0.68 18.49
C GLU A 203 -2.09 1.10 18.26
N ARG A 204 -2.54 1.20 17.01
CA ARG A 204 -3.95 1.45 16.66
C ARG A 204 -4.87 0.33 17.16
N ALA A 205 -4.48 -0.93 16.99
CA ALA A 205 -5.22 -2.09 17.50
C ALA A 205 -5.33 -2.11 19.03
N ARG A 206 -4.40 -1.46 19.74
CA ARG A 206 -4.43 -1.24 21.20
C ARG A 206 -5.27 -0.04 21.62
N GLY A 207 -5.93 0.65 20.67
CA GLY A 207 -6.73 1.84 20.92
C GLY A 207 -5.91 3.09 21.22
N ARG A 208 -4.62 3.10 20.87
CA ARG A 208 -3.72 4.23 21.11
C ARG A 208 -3.56 5.07 19.85
N PRO A 209 -3.40 6.40 19.99
CA PRO A 209 -2.95 7.21 18.87
C PRO A 209 -1.57 6.72 18.43
N ALA A 210 -1.41 6.48 17.14
CA ALA A 210 -0.14 6.17 16.52
C ALA A 210 0.16 7.25 15.49
N ASP A 211 1.37 7.81 15.56
CA ASP A 211 1.89 8.70 14.54
C ASP A 211 2.07 7.95 13.22
N GLU A 212 2.13 8.69 12.12
CA GLU A 212 2.46 8.08 10.82
C GLU A 212 3.89 7.53 10.86
N PRO A 213 4.13 6.32 10.31
CA PRO A 213 5.41 5.66 10.40
C PRO A 213 6.46 6.46 9.66
N ALA A 214 7.63 6.62 10.29
CA ALA A 214 8.85 6.92 9.56
C ALA A 214 9.41 5.63 8.99
N ALA A 215 10.16 5.70 7.89
CA ALA A 215 10.92 4.56 7.42
C ALA A 215 11.81 4.04 8.58
N LEU A 216 11.62 2.79 8.99
CA LEU A 216 12.42 2.16 10.05
C LEU A 216 13.92 2.17 9.69
N SER A 217 14.18 2.09 8.39
CA SER A 217 15.44 2.38 7.71
C SER A 217 15.09 2.58 6.23
N PRO A 218 15.85 3.37 5.45
CA PRO A 218 15.74 3.38 3.98
C PRO A 218 15.80 1.97 3.37
N ALA A 219 16.42 1.03 4.11
CA ALA A 219 16.53 -0.38 3.79
C ALA A 219 15.20 -1.16 3.68
N LEU A 220 14.17 -0.72 4.39
CA LEU A 220 12.90 -1.46 4.54
C LEU A 220 11.76 -0.83 3.74
N GLY A 221 12.11 0.04 2.78
CA GLY A 221 11.16 0.75 1.96
C GLY A 221 10.58 2.00 2.64
N GLU A 222 10.06 2.91 1.83
CA GLU A 222 9.29 4.05 2.29
C GLU A 222 7.87 3.61 2.69
N PRO A 223 7.34 4.07 3.85
CA PRO A 223 5.97 3.78 4.23
C PRO A 223 4.95 4.45 3.32
N MET A 224 3.78 3.82 3.19
CA MET A 224 2.62 4.41 2.51
C MET A 224 1.55 4.86 3.52
N LEU A 225 0.86 5.95 3.18
CA LEU A 225 -0.27 6.45 3.99
C LEU A 225 -1.38 5.39 4.10
N SER A 226 -1.60 4.64 3.02
CA SER A 226 -2.44 3.45 2.98
C SER A 226 -1.73 2.40 2.15
N ASP A 227 -1.51 1.24 2.75
CA ASP A 227 -0.82 0.07 2.20
C ASP A 227 -1.80 -1.02 1.73
N HIS A 228 -3.05 -0.62 1.42
CA HIS A 228 -4.14 -1.52 1.03
C HIS A 228 -4.46 -1.43 -0.47
#